data_AF-A0A2N1RU25-F1
#
_entry.id   AF-A0A2N1RU25-F1
#
_cell.length_a   1.000
_cell.length_b   1.000
_cell.length_c   1.000
_cell.angle_alpha   90.00
_cell.angle_beta   90.00
_cell.angle_gamma   90.00
#
_symmetry.space_group_name_H-M   'P 1'
#
loop_
_entity.id
_entity.type
_entity.pdbx_description
1 polymer ?
#
loop_
_entity_poly.entity_id
_entity_poly.type
_entity_poly.pdbx_seq_one_letter_code
_entity_poly.pdbx_strand_id
1 'polypeptide(L)' 'MPHTEVSLIGCGRIGFILENDKLRNKPCTHFGGASAAGIKITSACDINPDRLKEFGRTAGIPEDSLYPDYKTL' A
#
# COMPACT_ATOMS: atom_id res chain seq x y z
N MET A 1 -3.46 -1.92 -22.24
CA MET A 1 -3.90 -3.08 -21.45
C MET A 1 -4.66 -2.55 -20.24
N PRO A 2 -5.85 -3.08 -19.89
CA PRO A 2 -6.57 -2.60 -18.71
C PRO A 2 -5.66 -2.75 -17.49
N HIS A 3 -5.45 -1.66 -16.77
CA HIS A 3 -4.76 -1.70 -15.49
C HIS A 3 -5.74 -2.25 -14.46
N THR A 4 -5.43 -3.39 -13.85
CA THR A 4 -6.15 -3.82 -12.66
C THR A 4 -5.82 -2.84 -11.54
N GLU A 5 -6.77 -1.97 -11.20
CA GLU A 5 -6.66 -1.09 -10.05
C GLU A 5 -7.03 -1.90 -8.79
N VAL A 6 -6.19 -1.78 -7.77
CA VAL A 6 -6.38 -2.51 -6.51
C VAL A 6 -6.25 -1.59 -5.31
N SER A 7 -6.84 -2.01 -4.20
CA SER A 7 -6.67 -1.38 -2.90
C SER A 7 -5.74 -2.21 -2.02
N LEU A 8 -4.90 -1.55 -1.23
CA LEU A 8 -4.13 -2.23 -0.18
C LEU A 8 -4.84 -2.09 1.17
N ILE A 9 -5.34 -3.20 1.72
CA ILE A 9 -5.84 -3.24 3.10
C ILE A 9 -4.74 -3.78 4.01
N GLY A 10 -4.28 -2.96 4.95
CA GLY A 10 -3.15 -3.21 5.84
C GLY A 10 -1.84 -2.62 5.30
N CYS A 11 -1.47 -1.45 5.81
CA CYS A 11 -0.23 -0.70 5.53
C CYS A 11 0.91 -1.06 6.51
N GLY A 12 0.82 -2.21 7.18
CA GLY A 12 1.80 -2.68 8.15
C GLY A 12 3.05 -3.31 7.53
N ARG A 13 3.69 -4.21 8.29
CA ARG A 13 4.98 -4.86 7.92
C ARG A 13 4.94 -5.57 6.57
N ILE A 14 4.03 -6.52 6.39
CA ILE A 14 3.91 -7.31 5.15
C ILE A 14 3.19 -6.52 4.05
N GLY A 15 2.35 -5.56 4.42
CA GLY A 15 1.69 -4.68 3.45
C GLY A 15 2.66 -3.76 2.73
N PHE A 16 3.55 -3.09 3.50
CA PHE A 16 4.37 -2.00 2.98
C PHE A 16 5.68 -1.77 3.74
N ILE A 17 5.66 -1.70 5.08
CA ILE A 17 6.78 -1.14 5.87
C ILE A 17 8.09 -1.91 5.64
N LEU A 18 8.04 -3.24 5.52
CA LEU A 18 9.25 -4.04 5.30
C LEU A 18 9.86 -3.82 3.92
N GLU A 19 9.18 -3.17 2.98
CA GLU A 19 9.75 -2.87 1.66
C GLU A 19 10.96 -1.94 1.77
N ASN A 20 11.03 -1.11 2.83
CA ASN A 20 12.18 -0.25 3.11
C ASN A 20 13.26 -0.92 4.00
N ASP A 21 13.03 -2.15 4.50
CA ASP A 21 14.00 -2.85 5.35
C ASP A 21 15.20 -3.37 4.52
N LYS A 22 16.40 -2.85 4.81
CA LYS A 22 17.64 -3.20 4.08
C LYS A 22 18.08 -4.66 4.26
N LEU A 23 17.56 -5.37 5.26
CA LEU A 23 17.92 -6.76 5.54
C LEU A 23 17.04 -7.77 4.76
N ARG A 24 16.16 -7.30 3.87
CA ARG A 24 15.24 -8.15 3.10
C ARG A 24 15.57 -8.15 1.62
N ASN A 25 15.48 -9.31 0.98
CA ASN A 25 15.41 -9.42 -0.47
C ASN A 25 14.10 -8.80 -0.97
N LYS A 26 14.13 -8.07 -2.09
CA LYS A 26 12.99 -7.32 -2.62
C LYS A 26 12.47 -7.92 -3.94
N PRO A 27 11.16 -7.83 -4.24
CA PRO A 27 10.10 -7.30 -3.37
C PRO A 27 9.76 -8.25 -2.21
N CYS A 28 9.40 -7.71 -1.05
CA CYS A 28 9.05 -8.53 0.13
C CYS A 28 7.70 -8.20 0.78
N THR A 29 6.95 -7.28 0.19
CA THR A 29 5.64 -6.84 0.67
C THR A 29 4.57 -6.99 -0.40
N HIS A 30 3.29 -6.87 -0.03
CA HIS A 30 2.20 -6.81 -1.00
C HIS A 30 2.33 -5.60 -1.92
N PHE A 31 2.70 -4.43 -1.39
CA PHE A 31 3.00 -3.24 -2.20
C PHE A 31 4.15 -3.49 -3.19
N GLY A 32 5.28 -4.01 -2.71
CA GLY A 32 6.44 -4.31 -3.56
C GLY A 32 6.11 -5.33 -4.65
N GLY A 33 5.40 -6.41 -4.30
CA GLY A 33 5.00 -7.44 -5.24
C GLY A 33 4.03 -6.93 -6.32
N ALA A 34 3.02 -6.15 -5.91
CA ALA A 34 2.08 -5.52 -6.84
C ALA A 34 2.80 -4.56 -7.80
N SER A 35 3.69 -3.70 -7.27
CA SER A 35 4.49 -2.77 -8.07
C SER A 35 5.37 -3.50 -9.09
N ALA A 36 6.09 -4.55 -8.67
CA ALA A 36 6.92 -5.36 -9.55
C ALA A 36 6.12 -6.10 -10.64
N ALA A 37 4.86 -6.44 -10.36
CA ALA A 37 3.94 -7.05 -11.31
C ALA A 37 3.24 -6.03 -12.22
N GLY A 38 3.50 -4.72 -12.07
CA GLY A 38 2.82 -3.66 -12.82
C GLY A 38 1.35 -3.45 -12.42
N ILE A 39 0.96 -3.91 -11.23
CA ILE A 39 -0.38 -3.72 -10.67
C ILE A 39 -0.41 -2.37 -9.95
N LYS A 40 -1.39 -1.52 -10.29
CA LYS A 40 -1.50 -0.17 -9.74
C LYS A 40 -2.36 -0.18 -8.48
N ILE A 41 -1.78 0.21 -7.35
CA ILE A 41 -2.51 0.46 -6.11
C ILE A 41 -3.05 1.89 -6.14
N THR A 42 -4.36 2.05 -6.08
CA THR A 42 -5.02 3.38 -6.20
C THR A 42 -5.64 3.86 -4.89
N SER A 43 -5.87 2.96 -3.94
CA SER A 43 -6.37 3.30 -2.61
C SER A 43 -5.77 2.41 -1.52
N ALA A 44 -5.88 2.86 -0.27
CA ALA A 44 -5.32 2.16 0.88
C ALA A 44 -6.24 2.21 2.09
N CYS A 45 -6.16 1.18 2.93
CA CYS A 45 -6.86 1.14 4.20
C CYS A 45 -5.95 0.64 5.32
N ASP A 46 -5.96 1.31 6.47
CA ASP A 46 -5.34 0.82 7.71
C ASP A 46 -6.00 1.48 8.91
N ILE A 47 -6.22 0.72 9.98
CA ILE A 47 -6.76 1.21 11.25
C ILE A 47 -5.77 2.14 11.99
N ASN A 48 -4.49 2.05 11.65
CA ASN A 48 -3.44 2.91 12.18
C ASN A 48 -3.22 4.10 11.22
N PRO A 49 -3.59 5.34 11.64
CA PRO A 49 -3.54 6.51 10.77
C PRO A 49 -2.11 6.90 10.37
N ASP A 50 -1.11 6.63 11.21
CA ASP A 50 0.28 6.97 10.90
C ASP A 50 0.82 6.08 9.78
N ARG A 51 0.52 4.77 9.84
CA ARG A 51 0.87 3.82 8.77
C ARG A 51 0.16 4.14 7.46
N LEU A 52 -1.12 4.49 7.55
CA LEU A 52 -1.93 4.87 6.39
C LEU A 52 -1.35 6.11 5.68
N LYS A 53 -1.02 7.15 6.46
CA LYS A 53 -0.39 8.38 5.93
C LYS A 53 1.00 8.11 5.37
N GLU A 54 1.82 7.30 6.05
CA GLU A 54 3.15 6.93 5.59
C GLU A 54 3.09 6.20 4.24
N PHE A 55 2.17 5.23 4.12
CA PHE A 55 1.95 4.51 2.87
C PHE A 55 1.45 5.45 1.77
N GLY A 56 0.43 6.26 2.04
CA GLY A 56 -0.13 7.20 1.06
C GLY A 56 0.92 8.14 0.46
N ARG A 57 1.76 8.73 1.32
CA ARG A 57 2.89 9.56 0.89
C ARG A 57 3.90 8.77 0.04
N THR A 58 4.21 7.54 0.41
CA THR A 58 5.25 6.73 -0.27
C THR A 58 4.75 6.18 -1.61
N ALA A 59 3.48 5.80 -1.69
CA ALA A 59 2.85 5.27 -2.89
C ALA A 59 2.28 6.37 -3.82
N GLY A 60 2.26 7.63 -3.38
CA GLY A 60 1.68 8.75 -4.14
C GLY A 60 0.16 8.69 -4.24
N ILE A 61 -0.51 8.13 -3.22
CA ILE A 61 -1.98 8.01 -3.16
C ILE A 61 -2.56 9.28 -2.49
N PRO A 62 -3.56 9.94 -3.09
CA PRO A 62 -4.18 11.13 -2.53
C PRO A 62 -4.95 10.82 -1.24
N GLU A 63 -5.09 11.81 -0.35
CA GLU A 63 -5.75 11.64 0.96
C GLU A 63 -7.20 11.15 0.84
N ASP A 64 -7.93 11.58 -0.19
CA ASP A 64 -9.32 11.14 -0.47
C ASP A 64 -9.42 9.65 -0.86
N SER A 65 -8.28 8.96 -1.04
CA SER A 65 -8.18 7.53 -1.32
C SER A 65 -7.50 6.75 -0.18
N LEU A 66 -7.42 7.36 1.01
CA LEU A 66 -6.91 6.75 2.23
C LEU A 66 -8.04 6.57 3.25
N TYR A 67 -8.36 5.31 3.56
CA TYR A 67 -9.54 4.96 4.33
C TYR A 67 -9.15 4.38 5.70
N PRO A 68 -9.67 4.90 6.82
CA PRO A 68 -9.38 4.35 8.14
C PRO A 68 -10.19 3.09 8.47
N ASP A 69 -11.27 2.83 7.72
CA ASP A 69 -12.16 1.68 7.87
C ASP A 69 -12.39 1.03 6.49
N TYR A 70 -12.26 -0.29 6.42
CA TYR A 70 -12.48 -1.05 5.19
C TYR A 70 -13.92 -0.93 4.67
N LYS A 71 -14.88 -0.57 5.51
CA LYS A 71 -16.27 -0.30 5.13
C LYS A 71 -16.43 1.03 4.38
N THR A 72 -15.44 1.91 4.48
CA THR A 72 -15.44 3.21 3.80
C THR A 72 -14.57 3.22 2.54
N LEU A 73 -13.81 2.14 2.30
CA LEU A 73 -12.95 1.91 1.14
C LEU A 73 -13.75 1.78 -0.16
#